data_AF-A0A820FBG2-F1
#
_entry.id   AF-A0A820FBG2-F1
#
_cell.length_a   1.000
_cell.length_b   1.000
_cell.length_c   1.000
_cell.angle_alpha   90.00
_cell.angle_beta   90.00
_cell.angle_gamma   90.00
#
_symmetry.space_group_name_H-M   'P 1'
#
loop_
_entity.id
_entity.type
_entity.pdbx_description
1 polymer ?
#
loop_
_entity_poly.entity_id
_entity_poly.type
_entity_poly.pdbx_seq_one_letter_code
_entity_poly.pdbx_strand_id
1 'polypeptide(L)'
;MDSQRRIQLQLEQVRSRMKKLQQLHDKHLTRPDFDENSSEEKEIESLTKDITAMLNGCHASVQQLSSQANKPHVNVYDKRLASNVVQATASALQDLTIKFRKCQSTYLH
;
A
#
# COMPACT_ATOMS: atom_id res chain seq x y z
N MET A 1 16.01 -13.93 0.48
CA MET A 1 16.24 -12.98 -0.62
C MET A 1 14.95 -12.73 -1.41
N ASP A 2 14.23 -13.78 -1.82
CA ASP A 2 13.01 -13.67 -2.63
C ASP A 2 11.82 -13.03 -1.91
N SER A 3 11.63 -13.35 -0.62
CA SER A 3 10.55 -12.77 0.21
C SER A 3 10.68 -11.26 0.38
N GLN A 4 11.90 -10.76 0.64
CA GLN A 4 12.18 -9.33 0.74
C GLN A 4 11.92 -8.61 -0.58
N ARG A 5 12.38 -9.16 -1.71
CA ARG A 5 12.16 -8.57 -3.03
C ARG A 5 10.66 -8.49 -3.36
N ARG A 6 9.90 -9.54 -3.05
CA ARG A 6 8.43 -9.54 -3.24
C ARG A 6 7.75 -8.42 -2.44
N ILE A 7 8.11 -8.25 -1.18
CA ILE A 7 7.55 -7.19 -0.32
C ILE A 7 7.88 -5.79 -0.87
N GLN A 8 9.11 -5.56 -1.31
CA GLN A 8 9.53 -4.29 -1.92
C GLN A 8 8.72 -4.00 -3.19
N LEU A 9 8.58 -4.99 -4.08
CA LEU A 9 7.78 -4.84 -5.30
C LEU A 9 6.31 -4.55 -4.99
N GLN A 10 5.72 -5.20 -3.98
CA GLN A 10 4.35 -4.90 -3.55
C GLN A 10 4.21 -3.47 -3.03
N LEU A 11 5.16 -2.98 -2.24
CA LEU A 11 5.17 -1.60 -1.78
C LEU A 11 5.28 -0.59 -2.93
N GLU A 12 6.12 -0.87 -3.93
CA GLU A 12 6.24 -0.03 -5.13
C GLU A 12 4.94 0.00 -5.95
N GLN A 13 4.26 -1.14 -6.09
CA GLN A 13 2.96 -1.20 -6.74
C GLN A 13 1.90 -0.38 -5.99
N VAL A 14 1.85 -0.49 -4.66
CA VAL A 14 0.96 0.33 -3.82
C VAL A 14 1.26 1.82 -4.03
N ARG A 15 2.54 2.22 -4.02
CA ARG A 15 2.94 3.62 -4.25
C ARG A 15 2.48 4.13 -5.62
N SER A 16 2.66 3.32 -6.67
CA SER A 16 2.23 3.68 -8.02
C SER A 16 0.72 3.85 -8.11
N ARG A 17 -0.05 2.93 -7.49
CA ARG A 17 -1.51 2.98 -7.46
C ARG A 17 -2.03 4.18 -6.67
N MET A 18 -1.40 4.49 -5.53
CA MET A 18 -1.71 5.69 -4.76
C MET A 18 -1.46 6.98 -5.55
N LYS A 19 -0.36 7.06 -6.30
CA LYS A 19 -0.08 8.23 -7.16
C LYS A 19 -1.16 8.41 -8.22
N LYS A 20 -1.62 7.31 -8.84
CA LYS A 20 -2.70 7.35 -9.83
C LYS A 20 -4.03 7.79 -9.20
N LEU A 21 -4.36 7.27 -8.01
CA LEU A 21 -5.55 7.70 -7.26
C LEU A 21 -5.53 9.21 -6.98
N GLN A 22 -4.39 9.73 -6.52
CA GLN A 22 -4.24 11.16 -6.24
C GLN A 22 -4.40 12.03 -7.50
N GLN A 23 -3.92 11.57 -8.66
CA GLN A 23 -4.11 12.27 -9.94
C GLN A 23 -5.58 12.30 -10.36
N LEU A 24 -6.32 11.21 -10.15
CA LEU A 24 -7.75 11.18 -10.46
C LEU A 24 -8.56 12.09 -9.53
N HIS A 25 -8.25 12.10 -8.23
CA HIS A 25 -8.90 13.03 -7.30
C HIS A 25 -8.65 14.50 -7.69
N ASP A 26 -7.42 14.87 -8.05
CA ASP A 26 -7.08 16.23 -8.47
C ASP A 26 -7.79 16.62 -9.78
N LYS A 27 -7.82 15.71 -10.76
CA LYS A 27 -8.56 15.90 -12.01
C LYS A 27 -10.06 16.10 -11.77
N HIS A 28 -10.63 15.33 -10.86
CA HIS A 28 -12.06 15.40 -10.54
C HIS A 28 -12.42 16.70 -9.83
N LEU A 29 -11.60 17.15 -8.87
CA LEU A 29 -11.77 18.41 -8.13
C LEU A 29 -11.60 19.66 -9.01
N THR A 30 -10.81 19.58 -10.09
CA THR A 30 -10.46 20.74 -10.95
C THR A 30 -11.35 20.87 -12.18
N ARG A 31 -12.26 19.93 -12.44
CA ARG A 31 -13.15 19.97 -13.60
C ARG A 31 -14.47 20.71 -13.27
N PRO A 32 -14.89 21.69 -14.08
CA PRO A 32 -16.24 22.23 -13.98
C PRO A 32 -17.25 21.15 -14.36
N ASP A 33 -18.22 20.88 -13.48
CA ASP A 33 -19.25 19.84 -13.58
C ASP A 33 -19.80 19.65 -15.00
N PHE A 34 -19.36 18.61 -15.71
CA PHE A 34 -20.03 18.16 -16.94
C PHE A 34 -19.86 16.66 -17.16
N ASP A 35 -20.92 15.92 -16.79
CA ASP A 35 -21.44 14.65 -17.33
C ASP A 35 -20.56 13.37 -17.34
N GLU A 36 -19.25 13.42 -17.10
CA GLU A 36 -18.36 12.22 -17.08
C GLU A 36 -18.20 11.55 -15.69
N ASN A 37 -18.94 12.01 -14.67
CA ASN A 37 -18.73 11.63 -13.26
C ASN A 37 -18.75 10.11 -13.00
N SER A 38 -19.62 9.35 -13.67
CA SER A 38 -19.85 7.94 -13.28
C SER A 38 -18.70 6.97 -13.61
N SER A 39 -17.89 7.24 -14.63
CA SER A 39 -16.79 6.34 -15.01
C SER A 39 -15.55 6.61 -14.15
N GLU A 40 -15.27 7.88 -13.88
CA GLU A 40 -14.13 8.31 -13.08
C GLU A 40 -14.32 7.93 -11.61
N GLU A 41 -15.55 8.10 -11.06
CA GLU A 41 -15.91 7.62 -9.72
C GLU A 41 -15.77 6.09 -9.58
N LYS A 42 -16.15 5.32 -10.60
CA LYS A 42 -15.93 3.86 -10.62
C LYS A 42 -14.46 3.49 -10.64
N GLU A 43 -13.63 4.23 -11.38
CA GLU A 43 -12.18 4.01 -11.39
C GLU A 43 -11.54 4.35 -10.03
N ILE A 44 -11.97 5.44 -9.39
CA ILE A 44 -11.57 5.83 -8.03
C ILE A 44 -11.94 4.74 -7.02
N GLU A 45 -13.18 4.24 -7.06
CA GLU A 45 -13.64 3.17 -6.18
C GLU A 45 -12.84 1.86 -6.40
N SER A 46 -12.61 1.51 -7.66
CA SER A 46 -11.82 0.33 -8.02
C SER A 46 -10.39 0.43 -7.51
N LEU A 47 -9.72 1.57 -7.73
CA LEU A 47 -8.35 1.81 -7.23
C LEU A 47 -8.28 1.82 -5.71
N THR A 48 -9.30 2.35 -5.03
CA THR A 48 -9.42 2.35 -3.57
C THR A 48 -9.50 0.93 -3.01
N LYS A 49 -10.32 0.08 -3.63
CA LYS A 49 -10.43 -1.34 -3.28
C LYS A 49 -9.12 -2.09 -3.55
N ASP A 50 -8.49 -1.86 -4.70
CA ASP A 50 -7.22 -2.46 -5.09
C ASP A 50 -6.10 -2.09 -4.10
N ILE A 51 -5.96 -0.80 -3.78
CA ILE A 51 -4.99 -0.29 -2.78
C ILE A 51 -5.23 -0.95 -1.43
N THR A 52 -6.48 -1.02 -0.97
CA THR A 52 -6.81 -1.67 0.31
C THR A 52 -6.43 -3.15 0.32
N ALA A 53 -6.73 -3.89 -0.74
CA ALA A 53 -6.37 -5.29 -0.89
C ALA A 53 -4.85 -5.49 -0.89
N MET A 54 -4.11 -4.65 -1.61
CA MET A 54 -2.64 -4.70 -1.63
C MET A 54 -2.02 -4.36 -0.27
N LEU A 55 -2.54 -3.36 0.45
CA LEU A 55 -2.09 -3.03 1.81
C LEU A 55 -2.26 -4.22 2.77
N ASN A 56 -3.41 -4.90 2.69
CA ASN A 56 -3.67 -6.11 3.47
C ASN A 56 -2.72 -7.26 3.07
N GLY A 57 -2.44 -7.42 1.77
CA GLY A 57 -1.49 -8.41 1.27
C GLY A 57 -0.05 -8.15 1.74
N CYS A 58 0.37 -6.89 1.78
CA CYS A 58 1.65 -6.47 2.36
C CYS A 58 1.69 -6.81 3.85
N HIS A 59 0.63 -6.51 4.61
CA HIS A 59 0.56 -6.84 6.02
C HIS A 59 0.69 -8.35 6.27
N ALA A 60 -0.03 -9.17 5.50
CA ALA A 60 0.07 -10.62 5.58
C ALA A 60 1.48 -11.14 5.26
N SER A 61 2.13 -10.57 4.24
CA SER A 61 3.50 -10.96 3.84
C SER A 61 4.54 -10.59 4.91
N VAL A 62 4.38 -9.43 5.55
CA VAL A 62 5.20 -9.00 6.69
C VAL A 62 5.01 -9.93 7.88
N GLN A 63 3.77 -10.31 8.19
CA GLN A 63 3.48 -11.27 9.26
C GLN A 63 4.12 -12.64 8.97
N GLN A 64 4.00 -13.14 7.75
CA GLN A 64 4.65 -14.40 7.35
C GLN A 64 6.17 -14.35 7.50
N LEU A 65 6.81 -13.25 7.08
CA LEU A 65 8.26 -13.06 7.23
C LEU A 65 8.67 -13.03 8.72
N SER A 66 7.89 -12.35 9.55
CA SER A 66 8.09 -12.32 11.01
C SER A 66 7.95 -13.71 11.65
N SER A 67 6.91 -14.47 11.29
CA SER A 67 6.72 -15.84 11.79
C SER A 67 7.84 -16.77 11.34
N GLN A 68 8.33 -16.63 10.10
CA GLN A 68 9.47 -17.40 9.59
C GLN A 68 10.76 -17.10 10.36
N ALA A 69 11.01 -15.83 10.67
CA ALA A 69 12.18 -15.40 11.45
C ALA A 69 12.20 -15.91 12.90
N ASN A 70 11.04 -16.30 13.43
CA ASN A 70 10.89 -16.81 14.80
C ASN A 70 10.92 -18.35 14.92
N LYS A 71 11.13 -19.08 13.81
CA LYS A 71 11.24 -20.54 13.86
C LYS A 71 12.51 -20.99 14.61
N PRO A 72 12.46 -22.11 15.35
CA PRO A 72 13.66 -22.72 15.91
C PRO A 72 14.59 -23.12 14.76
N HIS A 73 15.91 -22.90 14.94
CA HIS A 73 16.98 -23.12 13.95
C HIS A 73 17.23 -22.02 12.90
N VAL A 74 16.60 -20.85 13.01
CA VAL A 74 16.98 -19.68 12.20
C VAL A 74 18.20 -18.98 12.79
N ASN A 75 19.19 -18.66 11.96
CA ASN A 75 20.39 -17.93 12.37
C ASN A 75 20.03 -16.52 12.87
N VAL A 76 20.73 -16.04 13.92
CA VAL A 76 20.58 -14.70 14.49
C VAL A 76 20.73 -13.59 13.43
N TYR A 77 21.61 -13.77 12.45
CA TYR A 77 21.78 -12.80 11.36
C TYR A 77 20.53 -12.72 10.47
N ASP A 78 19.97 -13.86 10.07
CA ASP A 78 18.73 -13.90 9.27
C ASP A 78 17.55 -13.35 10.07
N LYS A 79 17.48 -13.63 11.37
CA LYS A 79 16.45 -13.08 12.25
C LYS A 79 16.52 -11.55 12.34
N ARG A 80 17.73 -11.00 12.50
CA ARG A 80 17.95 -9.54 12.53
C ARG A 80 17.62 -8.90 11.17
N LEU A 81 18.05 -9.51 10.07
CA LEU A 81 17.74 -9.03 8.74
C LEU A 81 16.22 -9.01 8.50
N ALA A 82 15.52 -10.10 8.82
CA ALA A 82 14.07 -10.18 8.70
C ALA A 82 13.37 -9.13 9.57
N SER A 83 13.82 -8.92 10.82
CA SER A 83 13.28 -7.89 11.71
C SER A 83 13.42 -6.48 11.13
N ASN A 84 14.60 -6.16 10.59
CA ASN A 84 14.86 -4.84 9.97
C ASN A 84 13.97 -4.62 8.74
N VAL A 85 13.80 -5.65 7.90
CA VAL A 85 12.93 -5.60 6.72
C VAL A 85 11.46 -5.45 7.13
N VAL A 86 11.00 -6.21 8.13
CA VAL A 86 9.66 -6.11 8.70
C VAL A 86 9.40 -4.69 9.20
N GLN A 87 10.33 -4.13 9.99
CA GLN A 87 10.19 -2.78 10.56
C GLN A 87 10.14 -1.71 9.47
N ALA A 88 11.08 -1.72 8.52
CA ALA A 88 11.10 -0.76 7.42
C ALA A 88 9.84 -0.84 6.54
N THR A 89 9.35 -2.06 6.28
CA THR A 89 8.13 -2.29 5.50
C THR A 89 6.90 -1.82 6.26
N ALA A 90 6.81 -2.12 7.56
CA ALA A 90 5.69 -1.71 8.41
C ALA A 90 5.58 -0.18 8.49
N SER A 91 6.70 0.52 8.66
CA SER A 91 6.73 1.99 8.63
C SER A 91 6.25 2.53 7.28
N ALA A 92 6.79 2.01 6.16
CA ALA A 92 6.35 2.43 4.83
C ALA A 92 4.86 2.16 4.58
N LEU A 93 4.35 1.03 5.06
CA LEU A 93 2.93 0.66 4.95
C LEU A 93 2.03 1.59 5.77
N GLN A 94 2.47 1.96 6.97
CA GLN A 94 1.77 2.90 7.84
C GLN A 94 1.71 4.29 7.19
N ASP A 95 2.83 4.79 6.68
CA ASP A 95 2.88 6.06 5.94
C ASP A 95 1.92 6.08 4.75
N LEU A 96 1.90 5.01 3.96
CA LEU A 96 0.99 4.87 2.81
C LEU A 96 -0.47 4.86 3.26
N THR A 97 -0.78 4.14 4.34
CA THR A 97 -2.14 4.07 4.90
C THR A 97 -2.62 5.44 5.40
N ILE A 98 -1.75 6.19 6.10
CA ILE A 98 -2.07 7.55 6.58
C ILE A 98 -2.33 8.49 5.40
N LYS A 99 -1.44 8.48 4.39
CA LYS A 99 -1.60 9.28 3.17
C LYS A 99 -2.89 8.93 2.43
N PHE A 100 -3.21 7.65 2.34
CA PHE A 100 -4.43 7.17 1.70
C PHE A 100 -5.68 7.69 2.40
N ARG A 101 -5.75 7.54 3.74
CA ARG A 101 -6.87 8.07 4.54
C ARG A 101 -7.01 9.57 4.39
N LYS A 102 -5.91 10.31 4.41
CA LYS A 102 -5.93 11.77 4.22
C LYS A 102 -6.44 12.15 2.83
N CYS A 103 -5.94 11.50 1.79
CA CYS A 103 -6.34 11.77 0.41
C CYS A 103 -7.82 11.46 0.17
N GLN A 104 -8.32 10.34 0.71
CA GLN A 104 -9.74 10.01 0.65
C GLN A 104 -10.60 10.97 1.48
N SER A 105 -10.16 11.34 2.68
CA SER A 105 -10.89 12.30 3.51
C SER A 105 -10.97 13.68 2.86
N THR A 106 -9.93 14.13 2.15
CA THR A 106 -9.97 15.42 1.42
C THR A 106 -10.85 15.35 0.17
N TYR A 107 -10.96 14.17 -0.45
CA TYR A 107 -11.81 14.00 -1.63
C TYR A 107 -13.31 13.90 -1.26
N LEU A 108 -13.63 13.24 -0.14
CA LEU A 108 -15.02 13.02 0.30
C LEU A 108 -15.65 14.19 1.07
N HIS A 109 -14.92 15.29 1.30
CA HIS A 109 -15.26 16.31 2.29
C HIS A 109 -15.01 17.72 1.78
#